data_AF-A0A0B2UK83-F1
#
_entry.id   AF-A0A0B2UK83-F1
#
_cell.length_a   1.000
_cell.length_b   1.000
_cell.length_c   1.000
_cell.angle_alpha   90.00
_cell.angle_beta   90.00
_cell.angle_gamma   90.00
#
_symmetry.space_group_name_H-M   'P 1'
#
loop_
_entity.id
_entity.type
_entity.pdbx_description
1 polymer ?
#
loop_
_entity_poly.entity_id
_entity_poly.type
_entity_poly.pdbx_seq_one_letter_code
_entity_poly.pdbx_strand_id
1 'polypeptide(L)'
;MHKFKEFIDDITNCNITDTDPFINSIYRVLNSGCEHAIHELSKYLDADNFPNMQIYLSFIPKYNSNLQLPSEHQITRFWLIRFKCLQQCDLFNAKKFKRTSGIDITHGLNQQDHDSAYENAICEFTQYEVDNQVLDTLEGQLRLINQVRKIYRMTSQGSHRTKKQRECKLHGSLYFQHRNSGTGTDAFSSLFSPVNTVDEILVQDTSVFASSTFPILVLLRAASNICKIIYKQGDDLTTDMFVLETVKYFSMLLNIQLVTYTVIPLSRTEGLVEVVEGLEFSRIHSCSKLEKYIGTHSDVFIESLSTYSVICYVLGIGDRNPGNMMVTADGSFLHIDFSYVFGNDPKPFCAKISICRPICEYLKKDARAYHAFITNSVDVFVKIRHSYGRIIAFWCLLINSGIFKLDLNEAVRFAAERLMLDYSTADASRIFERNLKSSIGSTRTLVAHAINRIATLLRK
;
A
#
# COMPACT_ATOMS: atom_id res chain seq x y z
N MET A 1 2.80 34.19 -14.45
CA MET A 1 2.83 33.70 -15.84
C MET A 1 4.21 33.20 -16.28
N HIS A 2 5.32 33.94 -16.15
CA HIS A 2 6.65 33.43 -16.54
C HIS A 2 7.05 32.13 -15.82
N LYS A 3 6.97 32.09 -14.48
CA LYS A 3 7.21 30.88 -13.66
C LYS A 3 6.27 29.70 -13.95
N PHE A 4 5.08 30.00 -14.48
CA PHE A 4 4.09 29.00 -14.85
C PHE A 4 4.37 28.44 -16.25
N LYS A 5 4.86 29.28 -17.16
CA LYS A 5 5.35 28.88 -18.47
C LYS A 5 6.61 28.01 -18.34
N GLU A 6 7.55 28.39 -17.47
CA GLU A 6 8.70 27.55 -17.09
C GLU A 6 8.26 26.19 -16.53
N PHE A 7 7.24 26.14 -15.66
CA PHE A 7 6.69 24.87 -15.16
C PHE A 7 6.06 24.01 -16.26
N ILE A 8 5.27 24.59 -17.16
CA ILE A 8 4.68 23.86 -18.29
C ILE A 8 5.78 23.39 -19.24
N ASP A 9 6.78 24.22 -19.52
CA ASP A 9 7.92 23.88 -20.37
C ASP A 9 8.79 22.79 -19.72
N ASP A 10 9.01 22.82 -18.40
CA ASP A 10 9.70 21.78 -17.62
C ASP A 10 8.92 20.46 -17.62
N ILE A 11 7.59 20.51 -17.48
CA ILE A 11 6.72 19.32 -17.49
C ILE A 11 6.59 18.71 -18.89
N THR A 12 6.51 19.53 -19.93
CA THR A 12 6.26 19.07 -21.31
C THR A 12 7.53 18.70 -22.07
N ASN A 13 8.69 19.30 -21.76
CA ASN A 13 9.95 19.07 -22.48
C ASN A 13 10.96 18.18 -21.72
N CYS A 14 10.54 17.53 -20.63
CA CYS A 14 11.44 16.79 -19.75
C CYS A 14 12.09 15.56 -20.42
N ASN A 15 13.24 15.77 -21.06
CA ASN A 15 14.31 14.76 -21.15
C ASN A 15 14.98 14.72 -19.77
N ILE A 16 14.44 13.91 -18.85
CA ILE A 16 14.85 13.91 -17.44
C ILE A 16 16.28 13.37 -17.32
N THR A 17 17.26 14.27 -17.39
CA THR A 17 18.64 14.03 -16.95
C THR A 17 18.93 14.67 -15.59
N ASP A 18 18.09 15.61 -15.13
CA ASP A 18 18.21 16.27 -13.82
C ASP A 18 16.87 16.24 -13.05
N THR A 19 16.81 15.44 -11.98
CA THR A 19 15.58 15.18 -11.22
C THR A 19 15.29 16.24 -10.15
N ASP A 20 16.31 16.93 -9.65
CA ASP A 20 16.18 17.84 -8.51
C ASP A 20 15.42 19.14 -8.87
N PRO A 21 15.70 19.81 -10.02
CA PRO A 21 14.91 20.96 -10.46
C PRO A 21 13.44 20.60 -10.67
N PHE A 22 13.16 19.43 -11.25
CA PHE A 22 11.81 18.97 -11.53
C PHE A 22 10.99 18.76 -10.24
N ILE A 23 11.56 18.05 -9.25
CA ILE A 23 10.95 17.86 -7.94
C ILE A 23 10.66 19.21 -7.27
N ASN A 24 11.63 20.13 -7.31
CA ASN A 24 11.46 21.46 -6.74
C ASN A 24 10.34 22.26 -7.43
N SER A 25 10.22 22.17 -8.76
CA SER A 25 9.12 22.79 -9.51
C SER A 25 7.75 22.23 -9.10
N ILE A 26 7.64 20.91 -8.91
CA ILE A 26 6.39 20.29 -8.43
C ILE A 26 6.04 20.77 -7.02
N TYR A 27 6.98 20.76 -6.08
CA TYR A 27 6.72 21.23 -4.72
C TYR A 27 6.36 22.72 -4.66
N ARG A 28 6.94 23.55 -5.53
CA ARG A 28 6.51 24.95 -5.66
C ARG A 28 5.06 25.05 -6.06
N VAL A 29 4.59 24.20 -6.99
CA VAL A 29 3.18 24.18 -7.40
C VAL A 29 2.27 23.69 -6.28
N LEU A 30 2.60 22.55 -5.65
CA LEU A 30 1.83 21.98 -4.55
C LEU A 30 1.70 22.95 -3.36
N ASN A 31 2.68 23.82 -3.14
CA ASN A 31 2.69 24.81 -2.06
C ASN A 31 2.31 26.24 -2.51
N SER A 32 2.03 26.45 -3.80
CA SER A 32 1.78 27.80 -4.34
C SER A 32 0.43 28.40 -3.92
N GLY A 33 -0.55 27.54 -3.58
CA GLY A 33 -1.95 27.94 -3.42
C GLY A 33 -2.59 28.49 -4.70
N CYS A 34 -1.99 28.22 -5.88
CA CYS A 34 -2.49 28.65 -7.19
C CYS A 34 -3.35 27.54 -7.82
N GLU A 35 -4.67 27.72 -7.83
CA GLU A 35 -5.62 26.73 -8.39
C GLU A 35 -5.29 26.33 -9.83
N HIS A 36 -4.90 27.29 -10.67
CA HIS A 36 -4.55 27.01 -12.07
C HIS A 36 -3.33 26.10 -12.20
N ALA A 37 -2.31 26.29 -11.37
CA ALA A 37 -1.11 25.44 -11.39
C ALA A 37 -1.42 24.02 -10.92
N ILE A 38 -2.26 23.88 -9.90
CA ILE A 38 -2.71 22.57 -9.40
C ILE A 38 -3.59 21.87 -10.44
N HIS A 39 -4.44 22.60 -11.15
CA HIS A 39 -5.25 22.05 -12.23
C HIS A 39 -4.41 21.51 -13.39
N GLU A 40 -3.34 22.21 -13.79
CA GLU A 40 -2.44 21.69 -14.83
C GLU A 40 -1.62 20.49 -14.34
N LEU A 41 -1.19 20.46 -13.07
CA LEU A 41 -0.58 19.27 -12.48
C LEU A 41 -1.57 18.08 -12.48
N SER A 42 -2.83 18.32 -12.14
CA SER A 42 -3.91 17.33 -12.17
C SER A 42 -4.10 16.71 -13.56
N LYS A 43 -4.12 17.55 -14.61
CA LYS A 43 -4.16 17.09 -16.00
C LYS A 43 -2.91 16.30 -16.40
N TYR A 44 -1.73 16.78 -16.03
CA TYR A 44 -0.48 16.08 -16.34
C TYR A 44 -0.43 14.67 -15.73
N LEU A 45 -0.99 14.54 -14.54
CA LEU A 45 -1.13 13.29 -13.80
C LEU A 45 -2.35 12.44 -14.22
N ASP A 46 -3.17 12.93 -15.17
CA ASP A 46 -4.37 12.25 -15.66
C ASP A 46 -5.37 11.91 -14.54
N ALA A 47 -5.58 12.86 -13.61
CA ALA A 47 -6.41 12.66 -12.42
C ALA A 47 -7.89 12.33 -12.71
N ASP A 48 -8.39 12.68 -13.89
CA ASP A 48 -9.76 12.36 -14.32
C ASP A 48 -9.94 10.85 -14.52
N ASN A 49 -8.88 10.16 -14.97
CA ASN A 49 -8.85 8.72 -15.13
C ASN A 49 -8.30 7.99 -13.89
N PHE A 50 -7.82 8.73 -12.88
CA PHE A 50 -7.41 8.19 -11.57
C PHE A 50 -8.20 8.81 -10.41
N PRO A 51 -9.43 8.35 -10.16
CA PRO A 51 -10.28 8.89 -9.10
C PRO A 51 -9.65 8.94 -7.70
N ASN A 52 -8.76 8.00 -7.36
CA ASN A 52 -8.00 8.01 -6.10
C ASN A 52 -7.10 9.23 -5.94
N MET A 53 -6.63 9.83 -7.05
CA MET A 53 -5.79 11.03 -7.01
C MET A 53 -6.46 12.20 -6.31
N GLN A 54 -7.77 12.31 -6.49
CA GLN A 54 -8.58 13.41 -5.96
C GLN A 54 -8.56 13.42 -4.42
N ILE A 55 -8.38 12.26 -3.78
CA ILE A 55 -8.18 12.16 -2.34
C ILE A 55 -6.92 12.95 -1.93
N TYR A 56 -5.82 12.82 -2.67
CA TYR A 56 -4.55 13.47 -2.34
C TYR A 56 -4.51 14.95 -2.73
N LEU A 57 -5.12 15.31 -3.87
CA LEU A 57 -5.26 16.71 -4.27
C LEU A 57 -6.04 17.53 -3.23
N SER A 58 -7.00 16.91 -2.55
CA SER A 58 -7.77 17.55 -1.47
C SER A 58 -6.97 17.93 -0.22
N PHE A 59 -5.72 17.47 -0.10
CA PHE A 59 -4.80 17.90 0.97
C PHE A 59 -4.02 19.17 0.62
N ILE A 60 -4.16 19.68 -0.61
CA ILE A 60 -3.49 20.91 -1.05
C ILE A 60 -4.33 22.12 -0.60
N PRO A 61 -3.76 23.08 0.17
CA PRO A 61 -4.49 24.26 0.60
C PRO A 61 -5.05 25.07 -0.57
N LYS A 62 -6.30 25.54 -0.44
CA LYS A 62 -7.01 26.32 -1.47
C LYS A 62 -7.31 25.58 -2.77
N TYR A 63 -7.07 24.27 -2.84
CA TYR A 63 -7.59 23.48 -3.95
C TYR A 63 -9.10 23.28 -3.73
N ASN A 64 -9.91 24.05 -4.44
CA ASN A 64 -11.36 23.96 -4.32
C ASN A 64 -11.84 22.67 -5.00
N SER A 65 -12.13 21.66 -4.20
CA SER A 65 -12.64 20.37 -4.65
C SER A 65 -14.12 20.48 -5.05
N ASN A 66 -14.45 21.31 -6.05
CA ASN A 66 -15.78 21.28 -6.66
C ASN A 66 -16.11 19.91 -7.30
N LEU A 67 -15.17 18.95 -7.29
CA LEU A 67 -15.48 17.54 -7.40
C LEU A 67 -16.14 17.04 -6.11
N GLN A 68 -17.45 16.79 -6.18
CA GLN A 68 -18.10 15.85 -5.26
C GLN A 68 -17.40 14.49 -5.40
N LEU A 69 -16.45 14.21 -4.50
CA LEU A 69 -15.83 12.88 -4.38
C LEU A 69 -16.94 11.85 -4.17
N PRO A 70 -16.88 10.65 -4.78
CA PRO A 70 -17.77 9.56 -4.40
C PRO A 70 -17.69 9.29 -2.88
N SER A 71 -18.79 8.88 -2.25
CA SER A 71 -18.86 8.69 -0.79
C SER A 71 -17.73 7.82 -0.23
N GLU A 72 -17.30 6.79 -0.97
CA GLU A 72 -16.18 5.92 -0.57
C GLU A 72 -14.83 6.66 -0.49
N HIS A 73 -14.57 7.60 -1.40
CA HIS A 73 -13.37 8.42 -1.39
C HIS A 73 -13.40 9.45 -0.27
N GLN A 74 -14.58 9.98 0.04
CA GLN A 74 -14.75 10.88 1.18
C GLN A 74 -14.43 10.19 2.50
N ILE A 75 -14.92 8.95 2.66
CA ILE A 75 -14.67 8.13 3.85
C ILE A 75 -13.18 7.78 3.95
N THR A 76 -12.55 7.40 2.84
CA THR A 76 -11.09 7.18 2.80
C THR A 76 -10.33 8.45 3.18
N ARG A 77 -10.70 9.60 2.60
CA ARG A 77 -10.12 10.91 2.92
C ARG A 77 -10.22 11.22 4.41
N PHE A 78 -11.38 10.98 5.02
CA PHE A 78 -11.57 11.16 6.47
C PHE A 78 -10.57 10.35 7.30
N TRP A 79 -10.42 9.05 7.02
CA TRP A 79 -9.48 8.21 7.76
C TRP A 79 -8.04 8.69 7.64
N LEU A 80 -7.66 9.21 6.46
CA LEU A 80 -6.32 9.78 6.23
C LEU A 80 -6.10 11.12 6.95
N ILE A 81 -7.12 11.98 6.99
CA ILE A 81 -7.08 13.22 7.79
C ILE A 81 -6.94 12.87 9.27
N ARG A 82 -7.79 11.96 9.78
CA ARG A 82 -7.74 11.47 11.16
C ARG A 82 -6.36 10.91 11.51
N PHE A 83 -5.78 10.09 10.64
CA PHE A 83 -4.43 9.57 10.78
C PHE A 83 -3.42 10.72 10.93
N LYS A 84 -3.44 11.70 10.02
CA LYS A 84 -2.52 12.84 10.03
C LYS A 84 -2.62 13.64 11.33
N CYS A 85 -3.84 13.91 11.80
CA CYS A 85 -4.09 14.62 13.05
C CYS A 85 -3.53 13.89 14.26
N LEU A 86 -3.80 12.58 14.40
CA LEU A 86 -3.25 11.78 15.51
C LEU A 86 -1.72 11.81 15.55
N GLN A 87 -1.08 11.78 14.38
CA GLN A 87 0.37 11.87 14.28
C GLN A 87 0.95 13.22 14.71
N GLN A 88 0.23 14.31 14.45
CA GLN A 88 0.63 15.63 14.93
C GLN A 88 0.51 15.74 16.45
N CYS A 89 -0.56 15.19 17.04
CA CYS A 89 -0.75 15.13 18.49
C CYS A 89 0.36 14.30 19.17
N ASP A 90 0.72 13.14 18.63
CA ASP A 90 1.80 12.30 19.16
C ASP A 90 3.15 13.02 19.15
N LEU A 91 3.47 13.70 18.06
CA LEU A 91 4.69 14.51 17.93
C LEU A 91 4.73 15.66 18.94
N PHE A 92 3.59 16.34 19.15
CA PHE A 92 3.47 17.40 20.14
C PHE A 92 3.71 16.88 21.57
N ASN A 93 3.06 15.76 21.93
CA ASN A 93 3.22 15.13 23.24
C ASN A 93 4.67 14.65 23.46
N ALA A 94 5.32 14.09 22.44
CA ALA A 94 6.73 13.69 22.51
C ALA A 94 7.67 14.89 22.70
N LYS A 95 7.40 16.03 22.03
CA LYS A 95 8.16 17.27 22.23
C LYS A 95 7.98 17.86 23.63
N LYS A 96 6.77 17.81 24.19
CA LYS A 96 6.48 18.23 25.58
C LYS A 96 7.21 17.35 26.62
N PHE A 97 7.27 16.05 26.36
CA PHE A 97 8.04 15.11 27.20
C PHE A 97 9.54 15.40 27.15
N LYS A 98 10.11 15.69 25.96
CA LYS A 98 11.53 16.07 25.83
C LYS A 98 11.86 17.42 26.49
N ARG A 99 10.94 18.38 26.46
CA ARG A 99 11.06 19.67 27.20
C ARG A 99 11.07 19.48 28.71
N THR A 100 10.36 18.48 29.24
CA THR A 100 10.35 18.19 30.67
C THR A 100 11.53 17.32 31.13
N SER A 101 12.26 16.68 30.21
CA SER A 101 13.48 15.90 30.48
C SER A 101 14.81 16.64 30.27
N GLY A 102 14.79 17.98 30.08
CA GLY A 102 15.99 18.82 30.14
C GLY A 102 16.93 18.81 28.94
N ILE A 103 16.52 18.30 27.76
CA ILE A 103 17.31 18.40 26.52
C ILE A 103 16.63 19.38 25.59
N ASP A 104 17.12 20.62 25.58
CA ASP A 104 16.59 21.70 24.76
C ASP A 104 17.41 21.85 23.47
N ILE A 105 16.82 21.45 22.35
CA ILE A 105 17.29 21.83 21.02
C ILE A 105 16.06 22.04 20.14
N THR A 106 15.59 23.28 20.01
CA THR A 106 15.18 23.99 18.77
C THR A 106 14.08 25.04 19.01
N HIS A 107 14.34 26.23 18.48
CA HIS A 107 13.40 27.34 18.30
C HIS A 107 12.31 27.03 17.26
N GLY A 108 11.13 27.62 17.46
CA GLY A 108 10.21 28.00 16.38
C GLY A 108 9.03 27.06 16.13
N LEU A 109 7.90 27.38 16.79
CA LEU A 109 6.49 27.37 16.32
C LEU A 109 5.59 27.41 17.57
N ASN A 110 4.70 28.41 17.64
CA ASN A 110 3.90 28.69 18.84
C ASN A 110 2.77 27.67 19.01
N GLN A 111 2.50 27.30 20.26
CA GLN A 111 1.51 26.29 20.64
C GLN A 111 0.07 26.61 20.14
N GLN A 112 -0.27 27.89 19.96
CA GLN A 112 -1.56 28.35 19.43
C GLN A 112 -1.78 28.03 17.94
N ASP A 113 -0.73 27.93 17.13
CA ASP A 113 -0.88 27.68 15.68
C ASP A 113 -1.30 26.23 15.40
N HIS A 114 -0.86 25.29 16.25
CA HIS A 114 -1.16 23.87 16.11
C HIS A 114 -2.59 23.50 16.56
N ASP A 115 -3.06 24.07 17.67
CA ASP A 115 -4.44 23.83 18.15
C ASP A 115 -5.46 24.36 17.12
N SER A 116 -5.19 25.50 16.46
CA SER A 116 -6.06 26.03 15.41
C SER A 116 -6.12 25.14 14.15
N ALA A 117 -5.01 24.50 13.75
CA ALA A 117 -4.98 23.65 12.56
C ALA A 117 -5.75 22.34 12.76
N TYR A 118 -5.71 21.78 13.99
CA TYR A 118 -6.49 20.61 14.37
C TYR A 118 -7.99 20.93 14.46
N GLU A 119 -8.34 22.03 15.12
CA GLU A 119 -9.73 22.50 15.18
C GLU A 119 -10.27 22.83 13.79
N ASN A 120 -9.47 23.47 12.92
CA ASN A 120 -9.86 23.73 11.53
C ASN A 120 -10.10 22.44 10.73
N ALA A 121 -9.23 21.43 10.87
CA ALA A 121 -9.41 20.15 10.19
C ALA A 121 -10.68 19.42 10.67
N ILE A 122 -11.02 19.52 11.97
CA ILE A 122 -12.27 18.97 12.52
C ILE A 122 -13.47 19.78 12.05
N CYS A 123 -13.41 21.11 12.05
CA CYS A 123 -14.50 21.98 11.63
C CYS A 123 -14.79 21.84 10.13
N GLU A 124 -13.77 21.81 9.27
CA GLU A 124 -13.91 21.54 7.83
C GLU A 124 -14.56 20.18 7.58
N PHE A 125 -14.17 19.17 8.36
CA PHE A 125 -14.76 17.86 8.29
C PHE A 125 -16.21 17.83 8.78
N THR A 126 -16.49 18.41 9.94
CA THR A 126 -17.84 18.48 10.53
C THR A 126 -18.81 19.23 9.59
N GLN A 127 -18.34 20.27 8.92
CA GLN A 127 -19.13 20.99 7.92
C GLN A 127 -19.44 20.11 6.70
N TYR A 128 -18.46 19.34 6.23
CA TYR A 128 -18.63 18.39 5.13
C TYR A 128 -19.58 17.23 5.48
N GLU A 129 -19.57 16.77 6.74
CA GLU A 129 -20.48 15.74 7.26
C GLU A 129 -21.95 16.18 7.21
N VAL A 130 -22.24 17.42 7.62
CA VAL A 130 -23.60 17.99 7.60
C VAL A 130 -24.20 17.95 6.20
N ASP A 131 -23.37 18.18 5.18
CA ASP A 131 -23.82 18.26 3.79
C ASP A 131 -24.02 16.88 3.12
N ASN A 132 -23.45 15.79 3.66
CA ASN A 132 -23.33 14.50 2.93
C ASN A 132 -23.82 13.24 3.69
N GLN A 133 -24.28 13.35 4.94
CA GLN A 133 -24.90 12.25 5.70
C GLN A 133 -24.03 10.97 5.88
N VAL A 134 -22.70 11.10 6.03
CA VAL A 134 -21.76 9.96 6.18
C VAL A 134 -21.48 9.54 7.63
N LEU A 135 -22.02 10.27 8.61
CA LEU A 135 -21.70 10.13 10.04
C LEU A 135 -22.02 8.73 10.59
N ASP A 136 -23.21 8.21 10.33
CA ASP A 136 -23.64 6.89 10.81
C ASP A 136 -22.68 5.78 10.35
N THR A 137 -22.19 5.89 9.11
CA THR A 137 -21.20 4.97 8.54
C THR A 137 -19.86 5.06 9.27
N LEU A 138 -19.38 6.28 9.53
CA LEU A 138 -18.11 6.48 10.23
C LEU A 138 -18.17 6.04 11.69
N GLU A 139 -19.28 6.30 12.37
CA GLU A 139 -19.51 5.79 13.72
C GLU A 139 -19.55 4.26 13.75
N GLY A 140 -20.26 3.64 12.79
CA GLY A 140 -20.29 2.19 12.60
C GLY A 140 -18.90 1.59 12.37
N GLN A 141 -18.07 2.25 11.55
CA GLN A 141 -16.67 1.87 11.33
C GLN A 141 -15.82 2.03 12.59
N LEU A 142 -16.00 3.11 13.35
CA LEU A 142 -15.27 3.35 14.60
C LEU A 142 -15.62 2.31 15.67
N ARG A 143 -16.91 1.95 15.79
CA ARG A 143 -17.37 0.84 16.65
C ARG A 143 -16.69 -0.47 16.26
N LEU A 144 -16.66 -0.80 14.97
CA LEU A 144 -16.01 -1.99 14.43
C LEU A 144 -14.51 -2.02 14.78
N ILE A 145 -13.78 -0.92 14.51
CA ILE A 145 -12.35 -0.79 14.84
C ILE A 145 -12.12 -1.03 16.34
N ASN A 146 -12.94 -0.43 17.20
CA ASN A 146 -12.79 -0.57 18.65
C ASN A 146 -13.04 -2.01 19.14
N GLN A 147 -13.99 -2.72 18.54
CA GLN A 147 -14.20 -4.14 18.84
C GLN A 147 -13.03 -5.01 18.34
N VAL A 148 -12.52 -4.76 17.14
CA VAL A 148 -11.33 -5.47 16.61
C VAL A 148 -10.11 -5.24 17.51
N ARG A 149 -9.87 -4.00 17.96
CA ARG A 149 -8.84 -3.67 18.96
C ARG A 149 -9.02 -4.45 20.26
N LYS A 150 -10.26 -4.55 20.75
CA LYS A 150 -10.59 -5.32 21.96
C LYS A 150 -10.26 -6.80 21.78
N ILE A 151 -10.65 -7.40 20.65
CA ILE A 151 -10.33 -8.78 20.29
C ILE A 151 -8.81 -8.99 20.26
N TYR A 152 -8.06 -8.11 19.58
CA TYR A 152 -6.61 -8.19 19.54
C TYR A 152 -5.98 -8.15 20.94
N ARG A 153 -6.43 -7.25 21.82
CA ARG A 153 -5.94 -7.16 23.21
C ARG A 153 -6.17 -8.44 24.01
N MET A 154 -7.27 -9.17 23.79
CA MET A 154 -7.50 -10.47 24.43
C MET A 154 -6.41 -11.49 24.04
N THR A 155 -5.88 -11.40 22.82
CA THR A 155 -4.76 -12.26 22.39
C THR A 155 -3.43 -11.90 23.06
N SER A 156 -3.25 -10.64 23.50
CA SER A 156 -1.95 -10.07 23.88
C SER A 156 -1.69 -9.95 25.39
N GLN A 157 -2.65 -10.28 26.27
CA GLN A 157 -2.47 -10.16 27.72
C GLN A 157 -1.49 -11.21 28.27
N GLY A 158 -0.34 -10.79 28.80
CA GLY A 158 0.70 -11.65 29.37
C GLY A 158 1.74 -12.12 28.33
N SER A 159 3.02 -12.15 28.73
CA SER A 159 4.25 -12.33 27.94
C SER A 159 4.43 -13.67 27.21
N HIS A 160 3.46 -14.07 26.37
CA HIS A 160 3.47 -15.35 25.68
C HIS A 160 3.72 -15.19 24.17
N ARG A 161 4.79 -15.83 23.69
CA ARG A 161 5.48 -15.58 22.41
C ARG A 161 5.05 -16.50 21.25
N THR A 162 3.95 -17.26 21.35
CA THR A 162 3.54 -18.21 20.30
C THR A 162 2.10 -18.03 19.82
N LYS A 163 1.87 -18.30 18.54
CA LYS A 163 0.54 -18.29 17.88
C LYS A 163 -0.50 -19.08 18.70
N LYS A 164 -0.19 -20.34 19.02
CA LYS A 164 -1.12 -21.25 19.72
C LYS A 164 -1.56 -20.72 21.08
N GLN A 165 -0.63 -20.14 21.86
CA GLN A 165 -0.96 -19.56 23.16
C GLN A 165 -1.89 -18.35 23.04
N ARG A 166 -1.70 -17.51 22.02
CA ARG A 166 -2.57 -16.36 21.75
C ARG A 166 -3.98 -16.79 21.35
N GLU A 167 -4.09 -17.81 20.49
CA GLU A 167 -5.39 -18.39 20.09
C GLU A 167 -6.11 -19.04 21.29
N CYS A 168 -5.42 -19.85 22.10
CA CYS A 168 -6.02 -20.44 23.30
C CYS A 168 -6.56 -19.37 24.27
N LYS A 169 -5.85 -18.25 24.43
CA LYS A 169 -6.32 -17.14 25.27
C LYS A 169 -7.57 -16.48 24.71
N LEU A 170 -7.57 -16.20 23.40
CA LEU A 170 -8.73 -15.61 22.74
C LEU A 170 -9.97 -16.48 22.99
N HIS A 171 -9.91 -17.77 22.66
CA HIS A 171 -11.04 -18.68 22.85
C HIS A 171 -11.42 -18.84 24.32
N GLY A 172 -10.44 -18.86 25.24
CA GLY A 172 -10.68 -18.86 26.68
C GLY A 172 -11.43 -17.60 27.16
N SER A 173 -11.00 -16.40 26.73
CA SER A 173 -11.66 -15.13 27.07
C SER A 173 -13.09 -15.06 26.54
N LEU A 174 -13.33 -15.57 25.32
CA LEU A 174 -14.67 -15.63 24.72
C LEU A 174 -15.61 -16.55 25.50
N TYR A 175 -15.11 -17.71 25.94
CA TYR A 175 -15.90 -18.64 26.76
C TYR A 175 -16.44 -17.98 28.04
N PHE A 176 -15.65 -17.12 28.70
CA PHE A 176 -16.10 -16.38 29.88
C PHE A 176 -16.99 -15.18 29.57
N GLN A 177 -16.83 -14.52 28.42
CA GLN A 177 -17.68 -13.39 28.01
C GLN A 177 -19.09 -13.80 27.60
N HIS A 178 -19.27 -14.95 26.96
CA HIS A 178 -20.59 -15.48 26.60
C HIS A 178 -21.51 -15.73 27.81
N ARG A 179 -20.95 -15.85 29.03
CA ARG A 179 -21.73 -15.96 30.27
C ARG A 179 -22.29 -14.63 30.78
N ASN A 180 -21.78 -13.49 30.32
CA ASN A 180 -22.01 -12.18 30.95
C ASN A 180 -22.57 -11.09 30.00
N SER A 181 -22.87 -11.39 28.74
CA SER A 181 -23.31 -10.36 27.77
C SER A 181 -24.71 -10.61 27.25
N GLY A 182 -25.62 -9.68 27.58
CA GLY A 182 -26.90 -9.50 26.89
C GLY A 182 -26.69 -8.92 25.49
N THR A 183 -27.58 -9.30 24.57
CA THR A 183 -27.56 -9.00 23.13
C THR A 183 -27.82 -7.52 22.86
N GLY A 184 -26.77 -6.70 22.85
CA GLY A 184 -26.78 -5.41 22.17
C GLY A 184 -26.42 -5.61 20.70
N THR A 185 -27.34 -5.34 19.78
CA THR A 185 -27.09 -5.32 18.34
C THR A 185 -26.42 -4.00 17.97
N ASP A 186 -25.12 -3.87 18.23
CA ASP A 186 -24.36 -2.72 17.73
C ASP A 186 -24.26 -2.85 16.20
N ALA A 187 -24.87 -1.91 15.47
CA ALA A 187 -24.73 -1.85 14.02
C ALA A 187 -23.30 -1.41 13.65
N PHE A 188 -22.60 -2.24 12.89
CA PHE A 188 -21.28 -1.95 12.33
C PHE A 188 -21.38 -1.59 10.85
N SER A 189 -20.41 -0.83 10.36
CA SER A 189 -20.27 -0.50 8.95
C SER A 189 -18.95 -1.03 8.42
N SER A 190 -18.95 -1.55 7.20
CA SER A 190 -17.74 -2.09 6.58
C SER A 190 -16.71 -0.98 6.34
N LEU A 191 -15.45 -1.30 6.61
CA LEU A 191 -14.30 -0.42 6.39
C LEU A 191 -13.87 -0.37 4.91
N PHE A 192 -14.08 -1.45 4.17
CA PHE A 192 -13.61 -1.63 2.80
C PHE A 192 -14.72 -1.53 1.75
N SER A 193 -15.98 -1.49 2.20
CA SER A 193 -17.14 -1.25 1.34
C SER A 193 -18.17 -0.44 2.14
N PRO A 194 -17.99 0.88 2.29
CA PRO A 194 -18.73 1.68 3.27
C PRO A 194 -20.26 1.71 3.09
N VAL A 195 -20.76 1.31 1.92
CA VAL A 195 -22.20 1.12 1.65
C VAL A 195 -22.77 -0.13 2.36
N ASN A 196 -21.92 -1.08 2.74
CA ASN A 196 -22.32 -2.35 3.33
C ASN A 196 -22.30 -2.29 4.86
N THR A 197 -23.35 -2.80 5.49
CA THR A 197 -23.40 -3.05 6.93
C THR A 197 -22.68 -4.35 7.27
N VAL A 198 -22.19 -4.42 8.50
CA VAL A 198 -21.63 -5.65 9.08
C VAL A 198 -22.54 -6.05 10.24
N ASP A 199 -23.16 -7.21 10.11
CA ASP A 199 -24.15 -7.71 11.06
C ASP A 199 -23.50 -8.31 12.31
N GLU A 200 -22.35 -8.97 12.11
CA GLU A 200 -21.70 -9.75 13.17
C GLU A 200 -20.18 -9.85 12.95
N ILE A 201 -19.42 -9.80 14.04
CA ILE A 201 -18.01 -10.20 14.05
C ILE A 201 -17.93 -11.67 14.49
N LEU A 202 -17.44 -12.55 13.62
CA LEU A 202 -17.29 -13.98 13.90
C LEU A 202 -16.03 -14.23 14.75
N VAL A 203 -16.09 -13.84 16.02
CA VAL A 203 -14.91 -13.85 16.90
C VAL A 203 -14.37 -15.26 17.12
N GLN A 204 -15.22 -16.28 17.07
CA GLN A 204 -14.83 -17.68 17.22
C GLN A 204 -13.98 -18.20 16.05
N ASP A 205 -14.12 -17.60 14.86
CA ASP A 205 -13.36 -17.97 13.66
C ASP A 205 -12.12 -17.08 13.45
N THR A 206 -11.87 -16.15 14.36
CA THR A 206 -10.69 -15.28 14.32
C THR A 206 -9.42 -16.10 14.55
N SER A 207 -8.41 -15.91 13.72
CA SER A 207 -7.13 -16.63 13.82
C SER A 207 -5.93 -15.69 13.92
N VAL A 208 -4.83 -16.20 14.48
CA VAL A 208 -3.60 -15.42 14.68
C VAL A 208 -2.56 -15.82 13.65
N PHE A 209 -1.92 -14.87 12.99
CA PHE A 209 -0.78 -15.15 12.11
C PHE A 209 0.48 -15.40 12.94
N ALA A 210 1.29 -16.38 12.52
CA ALA A 210 2.59 -16.65 13.10
C ALA A 210 3.64 -15.67 12.55
N SER A 211 3.58 -14.41 12.99
CA SER A 211 4.50 -13.32 12.61
C SER A 211 5.05 -12.62 13.86
N SER A 212 6.05 -11.75 13.70
CA SER A 212 6.67 -10.96 14.78
C SER A 212 5.65 -10.11 15.56
N THR A 213 4.68 -9.54 14.85
CA THR A 213 3.63 -8.68 15.41
C THR A 213 2.33 -9.41 15.73
N PHE A 214 2.23 -10.72 15.45
CA PHE A 214 1.04 -11.55 15.66
C PHE A 214 -0.28 -10.90 15.20
N PRO A 215 -0.39 -10.44 13.93
CA PRO A 215 -1.63 -9.87 13.45
C PRO A 215 -2.77 -10.89 13.49
N ILE A 216 -4.01 -10.41 13.50
CA ILE A 216 -5.20 -11.24 13.58
C ILE A 216 -6.02 -11.16 12.29
N LEU A 217 -6.51 -12.31 11.84
CA LEU A 217 -7.52 -12.42 10.79
C LEU A 217 -8.89 -12.44 11.46
N VAL A 218 -9.71 -11.43 11.18
CA VAL A 218 -11.08 -11.30 11.70
C VAL A 218 -12.07 -11.53 10.56
N LEU A 219 -13.09 -12.36 10.83
CA LEU A 219 -14.18 -12.64 9.89
C LEU A 219 -15.39 -11.79 10.29
N LEU A 220 -16.00 -11.14 9.30
CA LEU A 220 -17.15 -10.26 9.44
C LEU A 220 -18.30 -10.82 8.60
N ARG A 221 -19.46 -11.02 9.21
CA ARG A 221 -20.68 -11.37 8.49
C ARG A 221 -21.34 -10.09 8.00
N ALA A 222 -21.58 -10.00 6.70
CA ALA A 222 -22.30 -8.90 6.06
C ALA A 222 -23.37 -9.50 5.14
N ALA A 223 -24.63 -9.42 5.55
CA ALA A 223 -25.76 -10.12 4.95
C ALA A 223 -25.46 -11.63 4.77
N SER A 224 -25.46 -12.12 3.53
CA SER A 224 -25.16 -13.51 3.20
C SER A 224 -23.66 -13.81 3.00
N ASN A 225 -22.79 -12.80 3.06
CA ASN A 225 -21.37 -12.91 2.73
C ASN A 225 -20.50 -12.82 3.97
N ILE A 226 -19.30 -13.42 3.88
CA ILE A 226 -18.26 -13.31 4.91
C ILE A 226 -17.12 -12.49 4.32
N CYS A 227 -16.88 -11.32 4.92
CA CYS A 227 -15.74 -10.47 4.64
C CYS A 227 -14.60 -10.81 5.60
N LYS A 228 -13.36 -10.74 5.12
CA LYS A 228 -12.16 -11.02 5.92
C LYS A 228 -11.30 -9.78 6.00
N ILE A 229 -10.85 -9.45 7.20
CA ILE A 229 -9.95 -8.32 7.44
C ILE A 229 -8.75 -8.77 8.28
N ILE A 230 -7.59 -8.19 8.02
CA ILE A 230 -6.41 -8.39 8.86
C ILE A 230 -6.19 -7.12 9.66
N TYR A 231 -6.09 -7.28 10.97
CA TYR A 231 -5.66 -6.21 11.86
C TYR A 231 -4.21 -6.41 12.26
N LYS A 232 -3.37 -5.39 12.00
CA LYS A 232 -1.95 -5.36 12.35
C LYS A 232 -1.70 -4.29 13.42
N GLN A 233 -0.96 -4.66 14.47
CA GLN A 233 -0.45 -3.73 15.47
C GLN A 233 1.06 -3.94 15.64
N GLY A 234 1.84 -2.88 15.49
CA GLY A 234 3.30 -2.85 15.53
C GLY A 234 3.95 -2.48 14.19
N ASP A 235 3.17 -2.39 13.10
CA ASP A 235 3.67 -2.15 11.74
C ASP A 235 3.17 -0.80 11.20
N ASP A 236 4.02 -0.05 10.49
CA ASP A 236 3.63 1.17 9.76
C ASP A 236 3.13 0.78 8.36
N LEU A 237 1.81 0.72 8.19
CA LEU A 237 1.19 0.34 6.93
C LEU A 237 1.16 1.46 5.88
N THR A 238 1.70 2.65 6.18
CA THR A 238 1.78 3.71 5.17
C THR A 238 2.74 3.36 4.04
N THR A 239 3.75 2.52 4.27
CA THR A 239 4.62 1.99 3.22
C THR A 239 3.85 1.08 2.27
N ASP A 240 3.06 0.14 2.80
CA ASP A 240 2.18 -0.72 2.00
C ASP A 240 1.20 0.12 1.18
N MET A 241 0.57 1.10 1.82
CA MET A 241 -0.36 2.01 1.15
C MET A 241 0.32 2.79 0.02
N PHE A 242 1.55 3.29 0.22
CA PHE A 242 2.30 4.00 -0.83
C PHE A 242 2.53 3.12 -2.06
N VAL A 243 2.95 1.87 -1.84
CA VAL A 243 3.16 0.91 -2.92
C VAL A 243 1.85 0.62 -3.64
N LEU A 244 0.76 0.38 -2.90
CA LEU A 244 -0.54 0.09 -3.48
C LEU A 244 -1.08 1.24 -4.33
N GLU A 245 -0.96 2.49 -3.87
CA GLU A 245 -1.37 3.65 -4.67
C GLU A 245 -0.48 3.81 -5.91
N THR A 246 0.82 3.53 -5.79
CA THR A 246 1.71 3.50 -6.96
C THR A 246 1.33 2.40 -7.95
N VAL A 247 0.95 1.20 -7.48
CA VAL A 247 0.48 0.08 -8.32
C VAL A 247 -0.82 0.45 -9.03
N LYS A 248 -1.78 1.07 -8.33
CA LYS A 248 -3.03 1.54 -8.92
C LYS A 248 -2.78 2.62 -9.99
N TYR A 249 -1.83 3.53 -9.73
CA TYR A 249 -1.44 4.52 -10.72
C TYR A 249 -0.75 3.89 -11.94
N PHE A 250 0.11 2.88 -11.75
CA PHE A 250 0.72 2.13 -12.85
C PHE A 250 -0.34 1.35 -13.65
N SER A 251 -1.32 0.74 -12.97
CA SER A 251 -2.46 0.05 -13.61
C SER A 251 -3.19 1.00 -14.57
N MET A 252 -3.45 2.24 -14.16
CA MET A 252 -4.02 3.27 -15.03
C MET A 252 -3.07 3.64 -16.19
N LEU A 253 -1.81 4.00 -15.91
CA LEU A 253 -0.85 4.40 -16.93
C LEU A 253 -0.62 3.33 -18.00
N LEU A 254 -0.69 2.06 -17.61
CA LEU A 254 -0.47 0.91 -18.49
C LEU A 254 -1.75 0.43 -19.19
N ASN A 255 -2.92 0.87 -18.73
CA ASN A 255 -4.23 0.33 -19.10
C ASN A 255 -4.31 -1.20 -18.89
N ILE A 256 -3.81 -1.67 -17.74
CA ILE A 256 -3.80 -3.08 -17.34
C ILE A 256 -4.52 -3.19 -15.99
N GLN A 257 -5.53 -4.05 -15.89
CA GLN A 257 -6.28 -4.22 -14.66
C GLN A 257 -5.50 -5.08 -13.66
N LEU A 258 -4.92 -4.46 -12.64
CA LEU A 258 -4.19 -5.17 -11.58
C LEU A 258 -5.10 -5.38 -10.37
N VAL A 259 -5.09 -6.60 -9.83
CA VAL A 259 -5.73 -6.88 -8.54
C VAL A 259 -4.89 -6.24 -7.44
N THR A 260 -5.47 -5.26 -6.75
CA THR A 260 -4.89 -4.62 -5.56
C THR A 260 -5.77 -4.87 -4.35
N TYR A 261 -5.33 -4.42 -3.18
CA TYR A 261 -6.09 -4.48 -1.94
C TYR A 261 -6.00 -3.16 -1.20
N THR A 262 -6.95 -2.95 -0.30
CA THR A 262 -7.03 -1.72 0.47
C THR A 262 -6.32 -1.85 1.81
N VAL A 263 -5.59 -0.80 2.17
CA VAL A 263 -4.91 -0.67 3.46
C VAL A 263 -5.41 0.61 4.11
N ILE A 264 -5.86 0.51 5.36
CA ILE A 264 -6.33 1.64 6.15
C ILE A 264 -5.38 1.82 7.35
N PRO A 265 -4.41 2.74 7.25
CA PRO A 265 -3.56 3.06 8.39
C PRO A 265 -4.37 3.84 9.43
N LEU A 266 -4.40 3.33 10.67
CA LEU A 266 -5.07 4.00 11.80
C LEU A 266 -4.07 4.84 12.61
N SER A 267 -2.81 4.41 12.67
CA SER A 267 -1.66 5.15 13.22
C SER A 267 -0.36 4.61 12.62
N ARG A 268 0.81 5.14 13.02
CA ARG A 268 2.12 4.61 12.57
C ARG A 268 2.44 3.19 13.04
N THR A 269 1.64 2.65 13.96
CA THR A 269 1.86 1.32 14.52
C THR A 269 0.60 0.47 14.47
N GLU A 270 -0.39 0.88 13.69
CA GLU A 270 -1.68 0.20 13.66
C GLU A 270 -2.39 0.42 12.34
N GLY A 271 -2.98 -0.63 11.79
CA GLY A 271 -3.93 -0.48 10.70
C GLY A 271 -4.60 -1.79 10.31
N LEU A 272 -5.40 -1.67 9.26
CA LEU A 272 -6.23 -2.74 8.72
C LEU A 272 -5.85 -3.02 7.27
N VAL A 273 -5.93 -4.28 6.89
CA VAL A 273 -5.64 -4.75 5.54
C VAL A 273 -6.81 -5.60 5.05
N GLU A 274 -7.30 -5.29 3.86
CA GLU A 274 -8.28 -6.09 3.14
C GLU A 274 -7.67 -7.44 2.75
N VAL A 275 -8.44 -8.52 2.90
CA VAL A 275 -8.01 -9.85 2.46
C VAL A 275 -8.47 -10.10 1.04
N VAL A 276 -7.51 -10.35 0.16
CA VAL A 276 -7.79 -10.83 -1.20
C VAL A 276 -8.01 -12.33 -1.16
N GLU A 277 -9.08 -12.81 -1.78
CA GLU A 277 -9.31 -14.24 -1.96
C GLU A 277 -8.36 -14.80 -3.04
N GLY A 278 -7.54 -15.77 -2.66
CA GLY A 278 -6.59 -16.38 -3.57
C GLY A 278 -5.74 -17.46 -2.92
N LEU A 279 -4.90 -18.10 -3.73
CA LEU A 279 -3.97 -19.13 -3.29
C LEU A 279 -2.56 -18.55 -3.19
N GLU A 280 -1.98 -18.59 -1.98
CA GLU A 280 -0.58 -18.26 -1.77
C GLU A 280 0.35 -19.26 -2.49
N PHE A 281 1.43 -18.76 -3.09
CA PHE A 281 2.43 -19.61 -3.74
C PHE A 281 3.21 -20.47 -2.75
N SER A 282 3.21 -20.14 -1.46
CA SER A 282 3.69 -21.00 -0.38
C SER A 282 3.02 -22.37 -0.38
N ARG A 283 1.80 -22.47 -0.92
CA ARG A 283 0.99 -23.70 -1.04
C ARG A 283 1.03 -24.32 -2.43
N ILE A 284 1.72 -23.70 -3.39
CA ILE A 284 1.87 -24.18 -4.77
C ILE A 284 3.30 -24.71 -4.92
N HIS A 285 3.47 -26.03 -4.91
CA HIS A 285 4.79 -26.65 -4.88
C HIS A 285 5.27 -27.20 -6.23
N SER A 286 4.42 -27.18 -7.26
CA SER A 286 4.72 -27.73 -8.58
C SER A 286 4.05 -26.93 -9.68
N CYS A 287 4.66 -26.95 -10.87
CA CYS A 287 4.08 -26.44 -12.11
C CYS A 287 2.66 -26.97 -12.36
N SER A 288 2.43 -28.28 -12.23
CA SER A 288 1.11 -28.88 -12.49
C SER A 288 0.01 -28.38 -11.58
N LYS A 289 0.32 -28.03 -10.32
CA LYS A 289 -0.66 -27.42 -9.41
C LYS A 289 -0.98 -25.98 -9.79
N LEU A 290 0.03 -25.23 -10.25
CA LEU A 290 -0.16 -23.89 -10.78
C LEU A 290 -1.05 -23.94 -12.03
N GLU A 291 -0.70 -24.77 -13.01
CA GLU A 291 -1.46 -24.97 -14.26
C GLU A 291 -2.92 -25.32 -13.98
N LYS A 292 -3.17 -26.24 -13.05
CA LYS A 292 -4.54 -26.62 -12.65
C LYS A 292 -5.31 -25.46 -12.03
N TYR A 293 -4.65 -24.60 -11.27
CA TYR A 293 -5.30 -23.48 -10.57
C TYR A 293 -5.59 -22.31 -11.52
N ILE A 294 -4.64 -21.93 -12.38
CA ILE A 294 -4.85 -20.86 -13.37
C ILE A 294 -5.84 -21.31 -14.46
N GLY A 295 -5.85 -22.59 -14.81
CA GLY A 295 -6.78 -23.16 -15.78
C GLY A 295 -6.72 -22.43 -17.13
N THR A 296 -7.86 -21.90 -17.56
CA THR A 296 -7.99 -21.13 -18.81
C THR A 296 -7.49 -19.69 -18.71
N HIS A 297 -7.17 -19.20 -17.51
CA HIS A 297 -6.76 -17.81 -17.26
C HIS A 297 -5.24 -17.60 -17.37
N SER A 298 -4.56 -18.38 -18.23
CA SER A 298 -3.11 -18.25 -18.42
C SER A 298 -2.71 -16.85 -18.88
N ASP A 299 -3.49 -16.22 -19.77
CA ASP A 299 -3.14 -14.90 -20.31
C ASP A 299 -3.24 -13.82 -19.24
N VAL A 300 -4.29 -13.84 -18.41
CA VAL A 300 -4.47 -12.96 -17.24
C VAL A 300 -3.32 -13.16 -16.25
N PHE A 301 -2.96 -14.42 -16.00
CA PHE A 301 -1.83 -14.75 -15.13
C PHE A 301 -0.51 -14.19 -15.65
N ILE A 302 -0.22 -14.35 -16.95
CA ILE A 302 1.02 -13.85 -17.54
C ILE A 302 1.06 -12.31 -17.58
N GLU A 303 -0.04 -11.64 -17.92
CA GLU A 303 -0.12 -10.18 -17.94
C GLU A 303 0.14 -9.57 -16.55
N SER A 304 -0.57 -10.06 -15.53
CA SER A 304 -0.40 -9.61 -14.15
C SER A 304 0.98 -9.98 -13.58
N LEU A 305 1.50 -11.17 -13.88
CA LEU A 305 2.85 -11.61 -13.48
C LEU A 305 3.94 -10.72 -14.09
N SER A 306 3.86 -10.43 -15.40
CA SER A 306 4.78 -9.53 -16.08
C SER A 306 4.77 -8.15 -15.45
N THR A 307 3.58 -7.61 -15.21
CA THR A 307 3.42 -6.25 -14.67
C THR A 307 3.95 -6.14 -13.24
N TYR A 308 3.55 -7.06 -12.35
CA TYR A 308 4.06 -7.09 -10.98
C TYR A 308 5.57 -7.35 -10.89
N SER A 309 6.14 -8.15 -11.80
CA SER A 309 7.59 -8.38 -11.86
C SER A 309 8.36 -7.09 -12.15
N VAL A 310 7.84 -6.25 -13.06
CA VAL A 310 8.43 -4.93 -13.35
C VAL A 310 8.21 -3.97 -12.19
N ILE A 311 7.02 -3.93 -11.60
CA ILE A 311 6.72 -3.09 -10.42
C ILE A 311 7.70 -3.39 -9.29
N CYS A 312 7.87 -4.66 -8.92
CA CYS A 312 8.81 -5.04 -7.86
C CYS A 312 10.26 -4.70 -8.20
N TYR A 313 10.65 -4.80 -9.47
CA TYR A 313 11.98 -4.43 -9.93
C TYR A 313 12.24 -2.91 -9.81
N VAL A 314 11.27 -2.08 -10.24
CA VAL A 314 11.37 -0.61 -10.22
C VAL A 314 11.29 -0.06 -8.79
N LEU A 315 10.34 -0.56 -8.00
CA LEU A 315 10.15 -0.14 -6.61
C LEU A 315 11.11 -0.83 -5.63
N GLY A 316 11.91 -1.79 -6.08
CA GLY A 316 12.88 -2.48 -5.24
C GLY A 316 12.23 -3.20 -4.06
N ILE A 317 11.09 -3.85 -4.30
CA ILE A 317 10.31 -4.49 -3.24
C ILE A 317 11.07 -5.73 -2.75
N GLY A 318 11.41 -5.72 -1.46
CA GLY A 318 12.16 -6.76 -0.77
C GLY A 318 11.29 -7.93 -0.26
N ASP A 319 11.94 -8.95 0.30
CA ASP A 319 11.31 -10.15 0.88
C ASP A 319 10.25 -10.83 -0.01
N ARG A 320 10.55 -10.96 -1.31
CA ARG A 320 9.67 -11.62 -2.30
C ARG A 320 9.78 -13.14 -2.23
N ASN A 321 9.42 -13.69 -1.07
CA ASN A 321 9.27 -15.13 -0.86
C ASN A 321 7.87 -15.63 -1.33
N PRO A 322 7.67 -16.94 -1.53
CA PRO A 322 6.38 -17.46 -2.02
C PRO A 322 5.16 -17.22 -1.11
N GLY A 323 5.36 -16.88 0.17
CA GLY A 323 4.27 -16.47 1.07
C GLY A 323 3.74 -15.06 0.77
N ASN A 324 4.54 -14.23 0.10
CA ASN A 324 4.20 -12.85 -0.28
C ASN A 324 3.79 -12.75 -1.76
N MET A 325 3.37 -13.87 -2.34
CA MET A 325 2.91 -14.02 -3.73
C MET A 325 1.59 -14.78 -3.70
N MET A 326 0.60 -14.30 -4.42
CA MET A 326 -0.72 -14.92 -4.51
C MET A 326 -1.19 -15.00 -5.96
N VAL A 327 -2.13 -15.91 -6.21
CA VAL A 327 -2.91 -15.97 -7.44
C VAL A 327 -4.39 -16.12 -7.11
N THR A 328 -5.22 -15.26 -7.67
CA THR A 328 -6.67 -15.26 -7.47
C THR A 328 -7.37 -16.30 -8.35
N ALA A 329 -8.65 -16.56 -8.11
CA ALA A 329 -9.40 -17.59 -8.84
C ALA A 329 -9.58 -17.29 -10.34
N ASP A 330 -9.58 -16.02 -10.72
CA ASP A 330 -9.57 -15.50 -12.09
C ASP A 330 -8.17 -15.49 -12.74
N GLY A 331 -7.16 -16.04 -12.06
CA GLY A 331 -5.81 -16.17 -12.59
C GLY A 331 -4.91 -14.96 -12.37
N SER A 332 -5.38 -13.87 -11.77
CA SER A 332 -4.57 -12.68 -11.52
C SER A 332 -3.48 -12.94 -10.47
N PHE A 333 -2.22 -12.69 -10.85
CA PHE A 333 -1.07 -12.72 -9.96
C PHE A 333 -0.95 -11.38 -9.21
N LEU A 334 -0.62 -11.44 -7.92
CA LEU A 334 -0.33 -10.26 -7.12
C LEU A 334 0.74 -10.51 -6.05
N HIS A 335 1.41 -9.43 -5.67
CA HIS A 335 2.23 -9.39 -4.47
C HIS A 335 1.46 -8.79 -3.29
N ILE A 336 1.77 -9.29 -2.10
CA ILE A 336 1.26 -8.75 -0.82
C ILE A 336 2.43 -8.42 0.11
N ASP A 337 2.14 -7.69 1.19
CA ASP A 337 3.05 -7.36 2.31
C ASP A 337 4.31 -6.62 1.85
N PHE A 338 4.25 -5.30 1.73
CA PHE A 338 5.28 -4.46 1.12
C PHE A 338 6.22 -3.79 2.13
N SER A 339 6.72 -4.56 3.10
CA SER A 339 7.47 -4.02 4.24
C SER A 339 8.82 -3.38 3.90
N TYR A 340 9.40 -3.71 2.73
CA TYR A 340 10.71 -3.22 2.29
C TYR A 340 10.61 -2.71 0.86
N VAL A 341 10.92 -1.42 0.67
CA VAL A 341 10.85 -0.74 -0.63
C VAL A 341 12.16 0.00 -0.91
N PHE A 342 12.42 0.29 -2.17
CA PHE A 342 13.58 1.02 -2.67
C PHE A 342 14.92 0.43 -2.23
N GLY A 343 15.00 -0.90 -2.11
CA GLY A 343 16.24 -1.61 -1.78
C GLY A 343 16.57 -1.68 -0.28
N ASN A 344 15.68 -1.19 0.59
CA ASN A 344 15.84 -1.25 2.05
C ASN A 344 15.61 -2.65 2.67
N ASP A 345 15.74 -3.72 1.87
CA ASP A 345 15.63 -5.09 2.35
C ASP A 345 16.86 -5.42 3.24
N PRO A 346 16.67 -5.89 4.48
CA PRO A 346 17.78 -6.24 5.38
C PRO A 346 18.61 -7.43 4.88
N LYS A 347 18.13 -8.20 3.89
CA LYS A 347 18.82 -9.38 3.38
C LYS A 347 19.94 -9.00 2.40
N PRO A 348 21.17 -9.50 2.61
CA PRO A 348 22.26 -9.27 1.67
C PRO A 348 22.02 -10.04 0.36
N PHE A 349 22.36 -9.41 -0.78
CA PHE A 349 22.32 -10.02 -2.13
C PHE A 349 20.92 -10.43 -2.63
N CYS A 350 19.89 -9.64 -2.38
CA CYS A 350 18.56 -9.87 -2.94
C CYS A 350 18.58 -9.89 -4.48
N ALA A 351 17.93 -10.89 -5.06
CA ALA A 351 17.72 -10.97 -6.49
C ALA A 351 16.92 -9.75 -6.96
N LYS A 352 17.36 -9.12 -8.05
CA LYS A 352 16.69 -7.92 -8.59
C LYS A 352 15.27 -8.22 -9.08
N ILE A 353 15.02 -9.44 -9.54
CA ILE A 353 13.72 -9.96 -9.95
C ILE A 353 13.58 -11.34 -9.30
N SER A 354 12.51 -11.55 -8.54
CA SER A 354 12.25 -12.81 -7.83
C SER A 354 11.05 -13.50 -8.44
N ILE A 355 11.27 -14.67 -9.05
CA ILE A 355 10.22 -15.53 -9.60
C ILE A 355 10.30 -16.87 -8.87
N CYS A 356 9.18 -17.31 -8.30
CA CYS A 356 9.17 -18.56 -7.52
C CYS A 356 9.21 -19.79 -8.43
N ARG A 357 9.68 -20.91 -7.87
CA ARG A 357 9.97 -22.14 -8.61
C ARG A 357 8.81 -22.66 -9.49
N PRO A 358 7.54 -22.76 -9.03
CA PRO A 358 6.44 -23.24 -9.86
C PRO A 358 6.23 -22.40 -11.12
N ILE A 359 6.41 -21.08 -11.01
CA ILE A 359 6.30 -20.15 -12.14
C ILE A 359 7.47 -20.36 -13.09
N CYS A 360 8.70 -20.48 -12.58
CA CYS A 360 9.85 -20.76 -13.44
C CYS A 360 9.71 -22.09 -14.19
N GLU A 361 9.17 -23.13 -13.55
CA GLU A 361 8.88 -24.42 -14.20
C GLU A 361 7.78 -24.29 -15.25
N TYR A 362 6.72 -23.51 -14.97
CA TYR A 362 5.65 -23.22 -15.92
C TYR A 362 6.18 -22.50 -17.17
N LEU A 363 6.93 -21.40 -16.98
CA LEU A 363 7.53 -20.65 -18.07
C LEU A 363 8.56 -21.48 -18.86
N LYS A 364 9.25 -22.45 -18.26
CA LYS A 364 10.16 -23.34 -19.00
C LYS A 364 9.44 -24.39 -19.82
N LYS A 365 8.23 -24.79 -19.39
CA LYS A 365 7.43 -25.83 -20.02
C LYS A 365 6.61 -25.28 -21.20
N ASP A 366 6.05 -24.08 -21.05
CA ASP A 366 5.23 -23.44 -22.07
C ASP A 366 5.99 -22.29 -22.75
N ALA A 367 6.42 -22.54 -23.99
CA ALA A 367 7.15 -21.55 -24.79
C ALA A 367 6.31 -20.30 -25.12
N ARG A 368 5.00 -20.43 -25.30
CA ARG A 368 4.12 -19.27 -25.57
C ARG A 368 4.02 -18.40 -24.34
N ALA A 369 3.77 -19.00 -23.18
CA ALA A 369 3.74 -18.29 -21.90
C ALA A 369 5.08 -17.63 -21.58
N TYR A 370 6.20 -18.30 -21.87
CA TYR A 370 7.55 -17.71 -21.75
C TYR A 370 7.72 -16.46 -22.60
N HIS A 371 7.41 -16.56 -23.89
CA HIS A 371 7.58 -15.45 -24.83
C HIS A 371 6.66 -14.29 -24.45
N ALA A 372 5.39 -14.56 -24.14
CA ALA A 372 4.45 -13.55 -23.67
C ALA A 372 4.96 -12.87 -22.38
N PHE A 373 5.46 -13.65 -21.41
CA PHE A 373 6.00 -13.10 -20.17
C PHE A 373 7.16 -12.12 -20.40
N ILE A 374 8.13 -12.51 -21.25
CA ILE A 374 9.28 -11.66 -21.57
C ILE A 374 8.84 -10.40 -22.32
N THR A 375 8.05 -10.56 -23.40
CA THR A 375 7.60 -9.43 -24.22
C THR A 375 6.75 -8.45 -23.42
N ASN A 376 5.76 -8.93 -22.67
CA ASN A 376 4.91 -8.09 -21.83
C ASN A 376 5.72 -7.36 -20.76
N SER A 377 6.69 -8.03 -20.13
CA SER A 377 7.54 -7.39 -19.11
C SER A 377 8.40 -6.27 -19.71
N VAL A 378 8.96 -6.46 -20.90
CA VAL A 378 9.76 -5.43 -21.59
C VAL A 378 8.86 -4.26 -22.00
N ASP A 379 7.67 -4.52 -22.54
CA ASP A 379 6.70 -3.47 -22.89
C ASP A 379 6.29 -2.64 -21.66
N VAL A 380 5.92 -3.30 -20.56
CA VAL A 380 5.60 -2.63 -19.29
C VAL A 380 6.78 -1.82 -18.77
N PHE A 381 8.00 -2.37 -18.80
CA PHE A 381 9.21 -1.64 -18.40
C PHE A 381 9.41 -0.36 -19.21
N VAL A 382 9.26 -0.43 -20.53
CA VAL A 382 9.38 0.72 -21.43
C VAL A 382 8.30 1.76 -21.15
N LYS A 383 7.04 1.35 -20.98
CA LYS A 383 5.92 2.25 -20.66
C LYS A 383 6.10 2.98 -19.32
N ILE A 384 6.53 2.26 -18.27
CA ILE A 384 6.87 2.86 -16.97
C ILE A 384 8.05 3.83 -17.14
N ARG A 385 9.08 3.44 -17.89
CA ARG A 385 10.25 4.28 -18.16
C ARG A 385 9.87 5.59 -18.86
N HIS A 386 8.98 5.55 -19.85
CA HIS A 386 8.49 6.76 -20.53
C HIS A 386 7.60 7.62 -19.64
N SER A 387 6.93 7.01 -18.65
CA SER A 387 6.05 7.71 -17.71
C SER A 387 6.77 8.22 -16.45
N TYR A 388 8.11 8.18 -16.41
CA TYR A 388 8.89 8.47 -15.21
C TYR A 388 8.59 9.83 -14.57
N GLY A 389 8.47 10.90 -15.36
CA GLY A 389 8.12 12.24 -14.84
C GLY A 389 6.76 12.28 -14.15
N ARG A 390 5.75 11.58 -14.71
CA ARG A 390 4.42 11.43 -14.11
C ARG A 390 4.48 10.65 -12.80
N ILE A 391 5.33 9.64 -12.72
CA ILE A 391 5.53 8.83 -11.50
C ILE A 391 6.15 9.67 -10.39
N ILE A 392 7.20 10.45 -10.68
CA ILE A 392 7.79 11.38 -9.70
C ILE A 392 6.74 12.39 -9.23
N ALA A 393 6.01 13.02 -10.16
CA ALA A 393 5.00 14.01 -9.83
C ALA A 393 3.91 13.44 -8.91
N PHE A 394 3.49 12.19 -9.16
CA PHE A 394 2.55 11.48 -8.30
C PHE A 394 3.15 11.21 -6.92
N TRP A 395 4.41 10.76 -6.82
CA TRP A 395 5.08 10.55 -5.54
C TRP A 395 5.27 11.85 -4.74
N CYS A 396 5.58 12.96 -5.40
CA CYS A 396 5.60 14.29 -4.77
C CYS A 396 4.23 14.62 -4.17
N LEU A 397 3.13 14.38 -4.91
CA LEU A 397 1.77 14.60 -4.43
C LEU A 397 1.47 13.73 -3.19
N LEU A 398 1.78 12.43 -3.25
CA LEU A 398 1.61 11.51 -2.13
C LEU A 398 2.38 12.03 -0.91
N ILE A 399 3.68 12.27 -1.02
CA ILE A 399 4.53 12.69 0.11
C ILE A 399 4.09 14.06 0.67
N ASN A 400 3.67 15.00 -0.19
CA ASN A 400 3.16 16.31 0.22
C ASN A 400 1.90 16.22 1.11
N SER A 401 1.12 15.13 1.04
CA SER A 401 -0.01 14.92 1.96
C SER A 401 0.41 14.85 3.44
N GLY A 402 1.67 14.46 3.72
CA GLY A 402 2.20 14.21 5.06
C GLY A 402 1.83 12.85 5.65
N ILE A 403 1.14 12.00 4.88
CA ILE A 403 0.73 10.65 5.30
C ILE A 403 1.91 9.67 5.15
N PHE A 404 2.60 9.72 4.02
CA PHE A 404 3.68 8.79 3.71
C PHE A 404 5.01 9.29 4.29
N LYS A 405 5.76 8.40 4.95
CA LYS A 405 7.11 8.68 5.45
C LYS A 405 8.12 7.93 4.60
N LEU A 406 8.52 8.56 3.51
CA LEU A 406 9.47 8.00 2.57
C LEU A 406 10.43 9.08 2.09
N ASP A 407 11.72 8.73 1.97
CA ASP A 407 12.71 9.64 1.38
C ASP A 407 12.50 9.67 -0.14
N LEU A 408 11.92 10.78 -0.63
CA LEU A 408 11.64 10.95 -2.05
C LEU A 408 12.92 10.89 -2.88
N ASN A 409 14.02 11.49 -2.41
CA ASN A 409 15.26 11.55 -3.19
C ASN A 409 15.85 10.15 -3.33
N GLU A 410 15.80 9.35 -2.27
CA GLU A 410 16.20 7.95 -2.32
C GLU A 410 15.33 7.14 -3.29
N ALA A 411 14.00 7.28 -3.21
CA ALA A 411 13.08 6.58 -4.12
C ALA A 411 13.29 6.96 -5.59
N VAL A 412 13.40 8.25 -5.88
CA VAL A 412 13.59 8.78 -7.23
C VAL A 412 14.91 8.28 -7.81
N ARG A 413 16.00 8.40 -7.05
CA ARG A 413 17.32 7.89 -7.46
C ARG A 413 17.28 6.39 -7.70
N PHE A 414 16.70 5.62 -6.79
CA PHE A 414 16.58 4.17 -6.94
C PHE A 414 15.80 3.80 -8.20
N ALA A 415 14.64 4.44 -8.42
CA ALA A 415 13.83 4.19 -9.61
C ALA A 415 14.55 4.60 -10.90
N ALA A 416 15.29 5.72 -10.90
CA ALA A 416 16.10 6.15 -12.03
C ALA A 416 17.16 5.11 -12.42
N GLU A 417 17.91 4.60 -11.42
CA GLU A 417 18.91 3.56 -11.61
C GLU A 417 18.27 2.26 -12.16
N ARG A 418 17.09 1.88 -11.65
CA ARG A 418 16.37 0.68 -12.12
C ARG A 418 15.87 0.83 -13.54
N LEU A 419 15.32 1.99 -13.88
CA LEU A 419 14.80 2.32 -15.20
C LEU A 419 15.90 2.65 -16.21
N MET A 420 17.15 2.77 -15.76
CA MET A 420 18.33 3.02 -16.61
C MET A 420 18.14 4.29 -17.44
N LEU A 421 17.81 5.40 -16.75
CA LEU A 421 17.44 6.65 -17.42
C LEU A 421 18.55 7.24 -18.31
N ASP A 422 19.81 6.97 -17.97
CA ASP A 422 21.00 7.38 -18.73
C ASP A 422 21.24 6.57 -20.02
N TYR A 423 20.48 5.49 -20.23
CA TYR A 423 20.61 4.62 -21.39
C TYR A 423 19.53 4.91 -22.42
N SER A 424 19.81 4.64 -23.70
CA SER A 424 18.76 4.64 -24.72
C SER A 424 17.64 3.63 -24.37
N THR A 425 16.41 3.87 -24.80
CA THR A 425 15.30 2.93 -24.57
C THR A 425 15.63 1.53 -25.10
N ALA A 426 16.34 1.44 -26.24
CA ALA A 426 16.77 0.16 -26.81
C ALA A 426 17.77 -0.58 -25.91
N ASP A 427 18.78 0.12 -25.37
CA ASP A 427 19.79 -0.51 -24.52
C ASP A 427 19.23 -0.87 -23.14
N ALA A 428 18.44 0.01 -22.54
CA ALA A 428 17.74 -0.25 -21.28
C ALA A 428 16.86 -1.51 -21.40
N SER A 429 16.09 -1.63 -22.49
CA SER A 429 15.24 -2.80 -22.76
C SER A 429 16.04 -4.08 -22.89
N ARG A 430 17.16 -4.08 -23.63
CA ARG A 430 18.04 -5.26 -23.78
C ARG A 430 18.65 -5.69 -22.44
N ILE A 431 19.12 -4.73 -21.63
CA ILE A 431 19.71 -5.01 -20.33
C ILE A 431 18.65 -5.57 -19.38
N PHE A 432 17.47 -4.95 -19.34
CA PHE A 432 16.34 -5.42 -18.53
C PHE A 432 15.90 -6.83 -18.95
N GLU A 433 15.71 -7.08 -20.24
CA GLU A 433 15.34 -8.39 -20.80
C GLU A 433 16.37 -9.46 -20.40
N ARG A 434 17.66 -9.16 -20.49
CA ARG A 434 18.73 -10.08 -20.07
C ARG A 434 18.63 -10.41 -18.58
N ASN A 435 18.41 -9.40 -17.73
CA ASN A 435 18.22 -9.59 -16.30
C ASN A 435 16.99 -10.46 -16.00
N LEU A 436 15.88 -10.20 -16.70
CA LEU A 436 14.64 -10.96 -16.59
C LEU A 436 14.85 -12.43 -16.97
N LYS A 437 15.44 -12.71 -18.13
CA LYS A 437 15.76 -14.09 -18.56
C LYS A 437 16.66 -14.81 -17.57
N SER A 438 17.65 -14.11 -16.99
CA SER A 438 18.54 -14.67 -15.98
C SER A 438 17.81 -15.08 -14.69
N SER A 439 16.72 -14.38 -14.34
CA SER A 439 15.93 -14.66 -13.14
C SER A 439 15.14 -15.98 -13.22
N ILE A 440 14.69 -16.36 -14.42
CA ILE A 440 13.98 -17.64 -14.69
C ILE A 440 14.94 -18.83 -14.64
N GLY A 441 16.21 -18.61 -15.00
CA GLY A 441 17.27 -19.62 -15.04
C GLY A 441 18.05 -19.82 -13.74
N SER A 442 17.97 -18.86 -12.81
CA SER A 442 18.84 -18.81 -11.63
C SER A 442 18.49 -19.88 -10.58
N THR A 443 19.44 -20.76 -10.28
CA THR A 443 19.47 -21.59 -9.06
C THR A 443 19.78 -20.77 -7.80
N ARG A 444 20.16 -19.48 -7.93
CA ARG A 444 20.47 -18.59 -6.80
C ARG A 444 19.23 -18.23 -5.98
N THR A 445 18.06 -18.18 -6.61
CA THR A 445 16.76 -17.99 -5.93
C THR A 445 16.47 -19.16 -4.99
N LEU A 446 16.86 -20.40 -5.36
CA LEU A 446 16.73 -21.57 -4.49
C LEU A 446 17.64 -21.48 -3.26
N VAL A 447 18.86 -20.97 -3.41
CA VAL A 447 19.79 -20.76 -2.29
C VAL A 447 19.28 -19.67 -1.36
N ALA A 448 18.81 -18.54 -1.89
CA ALA A 448 18.20 -17.47 -1.10
C ALA A 448 16.92 -17.94 -0.36
N HIS A 449 16.06 -18.74 -1.01
CA HIS A 449 14.88 -19.33 -0.38
C HIS A 449 15.25 -20.40 0.67
N ALA A 450 16.30 -21.20 0.44
CA ALA A 450 16.79 -22.17 1.42
C ALA A 450 17.37 -21.47 2.65
N ILE A 451 18.18 -20.42 2.46
CA ILE A 451 18.72 -19.59 3.55
C ILE A 451 17.57 -18.92 4.31
N ASN A 452 16.56 -18.38 3.63
CA ASN A 452 15.38 -17.81 4.28
C ASN A 452 14.60 -18.85 5.10
N ARG A 453 14.43 -20.07 4.57
CA ARG A 453 13.74 -21.15 5.29
C ARG A 453 14.52 -21.58 6.54
N ILE A 454 15.84 -21.62 6.46
CA ILE A 454 16.74 -21.88 7.60
C ILE A 454 16.66 -20.73 8.63
N ALA A 455 16.73 -19.48 8.19
CA ALA A 455 16.63 -18.31 9.06
C ALA A 455 15.26 -18.23 9.78
N THR A 456 14.18 -18.63 9.10
CA THR A 456 12.83 -18.67 9.69
C THR A 456 12.69 -19.82 10.69
N LEU A 457 13.39 -20.94 10.47
CA LEU A 457 13.46 -22.06 11.41
C LEU A 457 14.31 -21.74 12.64
N LEU A 458 15.39 -20.96 12.49
CA LEU A 458 16.26 -20.51 13.59
C LEU A 458 15.64 -19.38 14.43
N ARG A 459 14.57 -18.73 13.94
CA ARG A 459 13.79 -17.71 14.67
C ARG A 459 12.59 -18.30 15.44
N LYS A 460 12.27 -19.59 15.26
CA LYS A 460 11.37 -20.32 16.16
C LYS A 460 12.13 -20.79 17.39
#